data_AF-A0AA34TS61-F1
#
_entry.id   AF-A0AA34TS61-F1
#
_cell.length_a   1.000
_cell.length_b   1.000
_cell.length_c   1.000
_cell.angle_alpha   90.00
_cell.angle_beta   90.00
_cell.angle_gamma   90.00
#
_symmetry.space_group_name_H-M   'P 1'
#
loop_
_entity.id
_entity.type
_entity.pdbx_description
1 polymer ?
#
loop_
_entity_poly.entity_id
_entity_poly.type
_entity_poly.pdbx_seq_one_letter_code
_entity_poly.pdbx_strand_id
1 'polypeptide(L)'
;MKTIKLILSGVGFVFLSACGGGGGGDSTASSPSTVAPPSNTTASVSATPPSNSTVGSNNVVTPAPVVATQSIKSSELSIPEGFDFSTEREVSVRVDVASSQSSRGFVSIYTEFNGDVVDYTSQVLRSPINQDIEFSTTLLLPNHVDKVWVEVWYPSALGSEVKLLVNIENDNVDVTL
;
A
#
# COMPACT_ATOMS: atom_id res chain seq x y z
N MET A 1 42.06 37.92 -35.41
CA MET A 1 42.97 36.81 -35.03
C MET A 1 42.55 36.43 -33.61
N LYS A 2 42.04 35.25 -33.25
CA LYS A 2 42.24 33.86 -33.67
C LYS A 2 40.94 33.08 -33.41
N THR A 3 40.52 32.24 -34.34
CA THR A 3 39.55 31.17 -34.12
C THR A 3 40.32 29.85 -34.08
N ILE A 4 40.39 29.20 -32.92
CA ILE A 4 40.89 27.83 -32.80
C ILE A 4 39.68 26.92 -32.70
N LYS A 5 39.43 26.22 -33.81
CA LYS A 5 38.59 25.04 -33.86
C LYS A 5 39.37 23.89 -33.23
N LEU A 6 38.77 23.17 -32.29
CA LEU A 6 39.26 21.87 -31.87
C LEU A 6 38.16 20.84 -32.15
N ILE A 7 38.34 20.11 -33.24
CA ILE A 7 37.65 18.87 -33.57
C ILE A 7 38.51 17.76 -32.96
N LEU A 8 37.92 16.90 -32.13
CA LEU A 8 38.49 15.61 -31.73
C LEU A 8 37.28 14.68 -31.47
N SER A 9 36.94 13.79 -32.41
CA SER A 9 37.25 12.34 -32.34
C SER A 9 37.00 11.77 -30.94
N GLY A 10 36.10 10.82 -30.68
CA GLY A 10 35.47 9.81 -31.52
C GLY A 10 35.49 8.48 -30.76
N VAL A 11 34.39 7.73 -30.83
CA VAL A 11 34.24 6.30 -30.49
C VAL A 11 34.17 5.91 -29.01
N GLY A 12 33.05 5.26 -28.65
CA GLY A 12 32.90 4.49 -27.42
C GLY A 12 31.46 4.11 -27.06
N PHE A 13 30.66 3.59 -28.01
CA PHE A 13 29.40 2.90 -27.67
C PHE A 13 29.75 1.55 -27.04
N VAL A 14 29.65 1.43 -25.72
CA VAL A 14 29.75 0.16 -25.02
C VAL A 14 28.34 -0.33 -24.75
N PHE A 15 27.84 -1.23 -25.60
CA PHE A 15 26.67 -2.04 -25.29
C PHE A 15 27.11 -3.13 -24.31
N LEU A 16 26.74 -2.97 -23.04
CA LEU A 16 26.76 -4.06 -22.05
C LEU A 16 25.51 -4.92 -22.24
N SER A 17 25.51 -5.78 -23.26
CA SER A 17 24.57 -6.90 -23.37
C SER A 17 25.28 -8.17 -22.93
N ALA A 18 25.03 -8.63 -21.70
CA ALA A 18 25.04 -10.03 -21.27
C ALA A 18 25.06 -10.16 -19.73
N CYS A 19 23.88 -10.28 -19.14
CA CYS A 19 23.63 -11.11 -17.95
C CYS A 19 22.19 -11.60 -18.15
N GLY A 20 21.88 -12.85 -18.50
CA GLY A 20 22.63 -14.08 -18.28
C GLY A 20 22.02 -14.84 -17.10
N GLY A 21 20.78 -15.33 -17.25
CA GLY A 21 20.14 -16.27 -16.33
C GLY A 21 18.67 -16.44 -16.71
N GLY A 22 18.11 -17.59 -17.09
CA GLY A 22 18.52 -18.97 -16.88
C GLY A 22 17.54 -19.63 -15.91
N GLY A 23 16.60 -20.43 -16.42
CA GLY A 23 15.75 -21.29 -15.58
C GLY A 23 14.37 -21.57 -16.15
N GLY A 24 14.25 -22.57 -17.02
CA GLY A 24 12.98 -23.22 -17.33
C GLY A 24 12.58 -24.18 -16.21
N GLY A 25 11.31 -24.18 -15.85
CA GLY A 25 10.70 -25.11 -14.90
C GLY A 25 9.32 -25.50 -15.39
N ASP A 26 9.26 -26.60 -16.13
CA ASP A 26 8.04 -27.28 -16.54
C ASP A 26 7.41 -28.05 -15.37
N SER A 27 6.07 -27.98 -15.29
CA SER A 27 5.14 -28.95 -14.69
C SER A 27 5.19 -29.11 -13.15
N THR A 28 4.11 -28.88 -12.40
CA THR A 28 2.84 -29.62 -12.48
C THR A 28 1.77 -28.87 -11.69
N ALA A 29 0.60 -28.70 -12.31
CA ALA A 29 -0.60 -28.20 -11.64
C ALA A 29 -1.00 -29.19 -10.54
N SER A 30 -0.88 -28.78 -9.27
CA SER A 30 -1.45 -29.51 -8.15
C SER A 30 -2.92 -29.12 -8.03
N SER A 31 -3.81 -30.04 -8.40
CA SER A 31 -5.24 -29.90 -8.13
C SER A 31 -5.47 -29.74 -6.62
N PRO A 32 -6.31 -28.80 -6.17
CA PRO A 32 -6.63 -28.68 -4.75
C PRO A 32 -7.38 -29.92 -4.28
N SER A 33 -6.93 -30.47 -3.16
CA SER A 33 -7.62 -31.56 -2.47
C SER A 33 -8.94 -31.04 -1.90
N THR A 34 -10.04 -31.73 -2.24
CA THR A 34 -11.37 -31.49 -1.70
C THR A 34 -11.41 -31.96 -0.25
N VAL A 35 -11.50 -31.01 0.68
CA VAL A 35 -11.78 -31.31 2.10
C VAL A 35 -13.26 -31.66 2.23
N ALA A 36 -13.56 -32.86 2.73
CA ALA A 36 -14.92 -33.29 3.00
C ALA A 36 -15.57 -32.43 4.10
N PRO A 37 -16.87 -32.08 3.99
CA PRO A 37 -17.56 -31.32 5.04
C PRO A 37 -17.67 -32.14 6.33
N PRO A 38 -17.60 -31.49 7.52
CA PRO A 38 -17.79 -32.17 8.79
C PRO A 38 -19.22 -32.74 8.90
N SER A 39 -19.34 -33.97 9.39
CA SER A 39 -20.63 -34.60 9.67
C SER A 39 -21.33 -33.91 10.85
N ASN A 40 -22.52 -33.39 10.60
CA ASN A 40 -23.43 -32.88 11.62
C ASN A 40 -23.84 -34.02 12.55
N THR A 41 -23.32 -34.03 13.78
CA THR A 41 -23.86 -34.84 14.87
C THR A 41 -24.77 -33.96 15.72
N THR A 42 -26.08 -34.09 15.51
CA THR A 42 -27.12 -33.41 16.28
C THR A 42 -27.18 -34.02 17.69
N ALA A 43 -26.60 -33.35 18.68
CA ALA A 43 -26.83 -33.69 20.08
C ALA A 43 -28.20 -33.14 20.51
N SER A 44 -29.16 -34.04 20.70
CA SER A 44 -30.44 -33.77 21.35
C SER A 44 -30.20 -33.48 22.83
N VAL A 45 -30.41 -32.23 23.25
CA VAL A 45 -30.48 -31.87 24.68
C VAL A 45 -31.94 -31.69 25.07
N SER A 46 -32.41 -32.64 25.89
CA SER A 46 -33.70 -32.63 26.56
C SER A 46 -33.76 -31.45 27.53
N ALA A 47 -34.75 -30.57 27.37
CA ALA A 47 -35.00 -29.46 28.28
C ALA A 47 -35.97 -29.91 29.39
N THR A 48 -35.45 -30.07 30.60
CA THR A 48 -36.25 -30.15 31.84
C THR A 48 -36.80 -28.75 32.20
N PRO A 49 -38.06 -28.61 32.63
CA PRO A 49 -38.63 -27.32 33.02
C PRO A 49 -38.28 -26.99 34.49
N PRO A 50 -37.93 -25.74 34.84
CA PRO A 50 -38.00 -25.29 36.22
C PRO A 50 -39.39 -24.74 36.56
N SER A 51 -39.81 -25.10 37.76
CA SER A 51 -41.10 -24.82 38.36
C SER A 51 -41.39 -23.33 38.59
N ASN A 52 -42.68 -23.04 38.53
CA ASN A 52 -43.33 -21.77 38.86
C ASN A 52 -43.10 -21.36 40.33
N SER A 53 -42.79 -20.09 40.59
CA SER A 53 -43.01 -19.43 41.88
C SER A 53 -43.29 -17.94 41.65
N THR A 54 -44.33 -17.45 42.33
CA THR A 54 -45.13 -16.28 41.98
C THR A 54 -44.77 -15.03 42.81
N VAL A 55 -45.08 -13.86 42.23
CA VAL A 55 -45.43 -12.55 42.82
C VAL A 55 -44.32 -11.50 42.97
N GLY A 56 -44.44 -10.42 42.18
CA GLY A 56 -44.19 -9.07 42.69
C GLY A 56 -43.57 -8.05 41.71
N SER A 57 -44.37 -7.05 41.34
CA SER A 57 -43.96 -5.74 40.78
C SER A 57 -43.83 -5.60 39.26
N ASN A 58 -44.78 -4.84 38.72
CA ASN A 58 -44.88 -4.40 37.33
C ASN A 58 -43.70 -3.51 36.94
N ASN A 59 -42.81 -4.01 36.09
CA ASN A 59 -42.01 -3.17 35.21
C ASN A 59 -41.91 -3.89 33.86
N VAL A 60 -42.82 -3.53 32.93
CA VAL A 60 -42.76 -3.97 31.54
C VAL A 60 -41.57 -3.25 30.90
N VAL A 61 -40.38 -3.85 31.00
CA VAL A 61 -39.27 -3.49 30.14
C VAL A 61 -39.49 -4.26 28.84
N THR A 62 -40.00 -3.54 27.84
CA THR A 62 -40.01 -4.00 26.45
C THR A 62 -38.58 -4.44 26.09
N PRO A 63 -38.35 -5.70 25.69
CA PRO A 63 -37.04 -6.09 25.18
C PRO A 63 -36.74 -5.24 23.94
N ALA A 64 -35.60 -4.55 23.93
CA ALA A 64 -35.10 -3.94 22.71
C ALA A 64 -34.99 -5.03 21.63
N PRO A 65 -35.33 -4.73 20.36
CA PRO A 65 -35.24 -5.73 19.30
C PRO A 65 -33.78 -6.17 19.19
N VAL A 66 -33.55 -7.45 19.46
CA VAL A 66 -32.28 -8.11 19.17
C VAL A 66 -32.10 -7.99 17.66
N VAL A 67 -31.12 -7.20 17.22
CA VAL A 67 -30.74 -7.13 15.81
C VAL A 67 -30.24 -8.53 15.45
N ALA A 68 -31.09 -9.32 14.81
CA ALA A 68 -30.71 -10.61 14.27
C ALA A 68 -29.63 -10.34 13.21
N THR A 69 -28.39 -10.69 13.51
CA THR A 69 -27.34 -10.85 12.49
C THR A 69 -27.86 -11.88 11.49
N GLN A 70 -28.39 -11.39 10.37
CA GLN A 70 -28.90 -12.25 9.33
C GLN A 70 -27.72 -13.05 8.77
N SER A 71 -27.79 -14.37 8.95
CA SER A 71 -26.83 -15.29 8.35
C SER A 71 -27.06 -15.28 6.84
N ILE A 72 -26.27 -14.46 6.14
CA ILE A 72 -26.28 -14.40 4.67
C ILE A 72 -25.81 -15.74 4.13
N LYS A 73 -26.55 -16.32 3.18
CA LYS A 73 -26.13 -17.56 2.50
C LYS A 73 -25.03 -17.23 1.49
N SER A 74 -24.09 -18.14 1.28
CA SER A 74 -23.04 -17.97 0.26
C SER A 74 -23.60 -17.75 -1.15
N SER A 75 -24.80 -18.24 -1.44
CA SER A 75 -25.53 -18.01 -2.69
C SER A 75 -26.06 -16.59 -2.87
N GLU A 76 -26.08 -15.79 -1.80
CA GLU A 76 -26.52 -14.39 -1.80
C GLU A 76 -25.33 -13.43 -1.87
N LEU A 77 -24.09 -13.94 -1.97
CA LEU A 77 -22.90 -13.15 -2.23
C LEU A 77 -22.86 -12.76 -3.71
N SER A 78 -23.24 -11.52 -4.01
CA SER A 78 -23.04 -10.92 -5.33
C SER A 78 -21.70 -10.18 -5.38
N ILE A 79 -20.94 -10.41 -6.45
CA ILE A 79 -19.77 -9.59 -6.76
C ILE A 79 -20.29 -8.23 -7.26
N PRO A 80 -19.90 -7.10 -6.64
CA PRO A 80 -20.27 -5.78 -7.14
C PRO A 80 -19.79 -5.57 -8.58
N GLU A 81 -20.55 -4.82 -9.39
CA GLU A 81 -20.01 -4.37 -10.67
C GLU A 81 -18.75 -3.54 -10.44
N GLY A 82 -17.71 -3.80 -11.25
CA GLY A 82 -16.41 -3.16 -11.12
C GLY A 82 -15.51 -3.74 -10.02
N PHE A 83 -15.91 -4.83 -9.35
CA PHE A 83 -14.98 -5.58 -8.51
C PHE A 83 -13.86 -6.17 -9.37
N ASP A 84 -12.63 -5.83 -9.02
CA ASP A 84 -11.42 -6.34 -9.61
C ASP A 84 -10.48 -6.81 -8.50
N PHE A 85 -9.65 -7.80 -8.80
CA PHE A 85 -8.60 -8.28 -7.91
C PHE A 85 -7.33 -7.44 -8.04
N SER A 86 -7.44 -6.16 -8.44
CA SER A 86 -6.27 -5.28 -8.49
C SER A 86 -5.63 -5.24 -7.12
N THR A 87 -4.33 -5.49 -7.09
CA THR A 87 -3.53 -5.48 -5.85
C THR A 87 -2.78 -4.16 -5.68
N GLU A 88 -2.84 -3.31 -6.71
CA GLU A 88 -2.13 -2.03 -6.81
C GLU A 88 -3.10 -0.92 -7.21
N ARG A 89 -2.73 0.32 -6.86
CA ARG A 89 -3.42 1.54 -7.27
C ARG A 89 -2.42 2.61 -7.64
N GLU A 90 -2.83 3.49 -8.54
CA GLU A 90 -2.06 4.69 -8.89
C GLU A 90 -2.21 5.73 -7.78
N VAL A 91 -1.09 6.24 -7.30
CA VAL A 91 -1.01 7.29 -6.29
C VAL A 91 -0.24 8.47 -6.87
N SER A 92 -0.89 9.63 -6.91
CA SER A 92 -0.26 10.88 -7.35
C SER A 92 0.54 11.48 -6.20
N VAL A 93 1.82 11.75 -6.42
CA VAL A 93 2.70 12.36 -5.44
C VAL A 93 3.10 13.74 -5.89
N ARG A 94 2.91 14.73 -5.02
CA ARG A 94 3.31 16.11 -5.21
C ARG A 94 4.17 16.57 -4.05
N VAL A 95 5.32 17.15 -4.38
CA VAL A 95 6.24 17.72 -3.40
C VAL A 95 6.52 19.15 -3.79
N ASP A 96 6.03 20.07 -2.96
CA ASP A 96 6.35 21.49 -3.03
C ASP A 96 7.55 21.77 -2.12
N VAL A 97 8.59 22.35 -2.70
CA VAL A 97 9.85 22.66 -2.03
C VAL A 97 9.97 24.16 -1.96
N ALA A 98 10.00 24.74 -0.75
CA ALA A 98 10.24 26.17 -0.61
C ALA A 98 11.51 26.62 -1.35
N SER A 99 11.39 27.75 -2.07
CA SER A 99 12.41 28.38 -2.93
C SER A 99 13.74 28.76 -2.25
N SER A 100 13.87 28.53 -0.94
CA SER A 100 15.11 28.80 -0.19
C SER A 100 16.24 27.78 -0.45
N GLN A 101 15.94 26.64 -1.07
CA GLN A 101 16.91 25.58 -1.32
C GLN A 101 17.69 25.82 -2.62
N SER A 102 18.85 26.47 -2.49
CA SER A 102 19.71 26.88 -3.61
C SER A 102 20.48 25.74 -4.30
N SER A 103 20.08 24.48 -4.15
CA SER A 103 20.78 23.32 -4.74
C SER A 103 19.82 22.22 -5.18
N ARG A 104 20.19 21.46 -6.22
CA ARG A 104 19.46 20.26 -6.66
C ARG A 104 19.33 19.28 -5.50
N GLY A 105 18.11 18.87 -5.20
CA GLY A 105 17.81 17.85 -4.19
C GLY A 105 17.42 16.53 -4.82
N PHE A 106 17.07 15.58 -3.95
CA PHE A 106 16.42 14.34 -4.33
C PHE A 106 15.28 14.05 -3.37
N VAL A 107 14.17 13.55 -3.92
CA VAL A 107 13.09 12.94 -3.16
C VAL A 107 13.26 11.42 -3.19
N SER A 108 13.06 10.78 -2.05
CA SER A 108 13.03 9.32 -1.91
C SER A 108 11.77 8.93 -1.16
N ILE A 109 11.09 7.88 -1.63
CA ILE A 109 9.83 7.41 -1.05
C ILE A 109 9.97 5.93 -0.71
N TYR A 110 9.51 5.57 0.48
CA TYR A 110 9.60 4.23 1.06
C TYR A 110 8.23 3.77 1.55
N THR A 111 7.97 2.47 1.46
CA THR A 111 6.69 1.87 1.86
C THR A 111 6.76 1.11 3.19
N GLU A 112 7.95 0.68 3.61
CA GLU A 112 8.12 -0.08 4.85
C GLU A 112 8.86 0.74 5.90
N PHE A 113 8.26 0.87 7.07
CA PHE A 113 8.81 1.58 8.22
C PHE A 113 8.16 1.09 9.52
N ASN A 114 8.90 1.19 10.63
CA ASN A 114 8.43 0.84 11.97
C ASN A 114 8.60 2.06 12.88
N GLY A 115 7.51 2.82 13.05
CA GLY A 115 7.57 4.14 13.68
C GLY A 115 8.46 5.07 12.85
N ASP A 116 9.54 5.57 13.46
CA ASP A 116 10.50 6.46 12.81
C ASP A 116 11.68 5.71 12.15
N VAL A 117 11.67 4.38 12.16
CA VAL A 117 12.72 3.55 11.56
C VAL A 117 12.28 3.09 10.18
N VAL A 118 12.89 3.64 9.14
CA VAL A 118 12.60 3.32 7.75
C VAL A 118 13.42 2.12 7.28
N ASP A 119 12.78 1.18 6.57
CA ASP A 119 13.52 0.18 5.80
C ASP A 119 13.90 0.77 4.45
N TYR A 120 15.16 1.18 4.33
CA TYR A 120 15.72 1.78 3.12
C TYR A 120 15.73 0.85 1.90
N THR A 121 15.48 -0.45 2.07
CA THR A 121 15.33 -1.40 0.95
C THR A 121 13.94 -1.33 0.30
N SER A 122 12.94 -0.76 0.99
CA SER A 122 11.57 -0.55 0.48
C SER A 122 11.41 0.72 -0.38
N GLN A 123 12.51 1.18 -0.99
CA GLN A 123 12.50 2.37 -1.84
C GLN A 123 11.72 2.10 -3.12
N VAL A 124 10.58 2.78 -3.26
CA VAL A 124 9.73 2.70 -4.46
C VAL A 124 9.99 3.81 -5.44
N LEU A 125 10.52 4.95 -4.97
CA LEU A 125 10.87 6.08 -5.82
C LEU A 125 12.16 6.74 -5.34
N ARG A 126 12.99 7.12 -6.30
CA ARG A 126 14.04 8.11 -6.11
C ARG A 126 14.13 9.00 -7.33
N SER A 127 13.88 10.29 -7.15
CA SER A 127 13.86 11.24 -8.25
C SER A 127 14.62 12.51 -7.89
N PRO A 128 15.38 13.11 -8.82
CA PRO A 128 15.92 14.45 -8.60
C PRO A 128 14.79 15.48 -8.57
N ILE A 129 14.94 16.47 -7.68
CA ILE A 129 14.07 17.64 -7.62
C ILE A 129 14.91 18.89 -7.91
N ASN A 130 14.40 19.76 -8.76
CA ASN A 130 15.05 21.00 -9.16
C ASN A 130 14.38 22.19 -8.47
N GLN A 131 15.07 23.33 -8.42
CA GLN A 131 14.56 24.57 -7.86
C GLN A 131 13.26 25.01 -8.54
N ASP A 132 12.38 25.64 -7.76
CA ASP A 132 11.20 26.38 -8.21
C ASP A 132 10.22 25.59 -9.11
N ILE A 133 10.29 24.27 -9.07
CA ILE A 133 9.40 23.37 -9.82
C ILE A 133 8.82 22.37 -8.83
N GLU A 134 7.50 22.40 -8.69
CA GLU A 134 6.75 21.37 -8.00
C GLU A 134 7.12 19.99 -8.59
N PHE A 135 7.57 19.08 -7.74
CA PHE A 135 7.79 17.70 -8.18
C PHE A 135 6.45 16.99 -8.20
N SER A 136 6.07 16.42 -9.35
CA SER A 136 4.83 15.66 -9.52
C SER A 136 5.09 14.35 -10.25
N THR A 137 4.58 13.23 -9.72
CA THR A 137 4.69 11.90 -10.33
C THR A 137 3.54 10.99 -9.93
N THR A 138 3.42 9.85 -10.59
CA THR A 138 2.43 8.81 -10.27
C THR A 138 3.17 7.51 -9.94
N LEU A 139 2.80 6.88 -8.83
CA LEU A 139 3.35 5.62 -8.35
C LEU A 139 2.28 4.53 -8.35
N LEU A 140 2.63 3.31 -8.73
CA LEU A 140 1.79 2.16 -8.44
C LEU A 140 2.17 1.61 -7.07
N LEU A 141 1.24 1.66 -6.13
CA LEU A 141 1.44 1.18 -4.76
C LEU A 141 0.43 0.06 -4.43
N PRO A 142 0.83 -0.93 -3.62
CA PRO A 142 -0.09 -1.94 -3.15
C PRO A 142 -1.28 -1.33 -2.38
N ASN A 143 -2.46 -1.93 -2.52
CA ASN A 143 -3.70 -1.41 -1.93
C ASN A 143 -3.72 -1.33 -0.40
N HIS A 144 -2.84 -2.07 0.28
CA HIS A 144 -2.73 -2.05 1.75
C HIS A 144 -1.79 -0.95 2.27
N VAL A 145 -1.06 -0.26 1.39
CA VAL A 145 -0.16 0.83 1.77
C VAL A 145 -0.99 2.09 1.94
N ASP A 146 -1.20 2.53 3.16
CA ASP A 146 -1.97 3.74 3.49
C ASP A 146 -1.09 4.96 3.79
N LYS A 147 0.22 4.74 3.96
CA LYS A 147 1.20 5.73 4.38
C LYS A 147 2.52 5.48 3.68
N VAL A 148 3.26 6.55 3.43
CA VAL A 148 4.60 6.49 2.86
C VAL A 148 5.55 7.37 3.65
N TRP A 149 6.80 6.94 3.72
CA TRP A 149 7.87 7.78 4.23
C TRP A 149 8.50 8.56 3.09
N VAL A 150 8.52 9.88 3.20
CA VAL A 150 9.12 10.79 2.23
C VAL A 150 10.36 11.40 2.84
N GLU A 151 11.49 11.25 2.15
CA GLU A 151 12.76 11.86 2.51
C GLU A 151 13.23 12.78 1.38
N VAL A 152 13.44 14.05 1.71
CA VAL A 152 14.02 15.04 0.80
C VAL A 152 15.40 15.43 1.32
N TRP A 153 16.41 15.23 0.50
CA TRP A 153 17.80 15.46 0.87
C TRP A 153 18.58 16.21 -0.21
N TYR A 154 19.57 16.98 0.23
CA TYR A 154 20.37 17.85 -0.62
C TYR A 154 21.85 17.42 -0.49
N PRO A 155 22.51 16.99 -1.58
CA PRO A 155 23.91 16.59 -1.53
C PRO A 155 24.85 17.69 -1.02
N SER A 156 24.50 18.95 -1.22
CA SER A 156 25.26 20.11 -0.75
C SER A 156 25.02 20.48 0.72
N ALA A 157 23.99 19.90 1.35
CA ALA A 157 23.58 20.15 2.73
C ALA A 157 23.23 18.83 3.44
N LEU A 158 24.22 17.95 3.55
CA LEU A 158 24.09 16.68 4.27
C LEU A 158 23.72 16.95 5.74
N GLY A 159 22.81 16.15 6.29
CA GLY A 159 22.30 16.31 7.65
C GLY A 159 21.13 17.29 7.81
N SER A 160 20.71 17.94 6.71
CA SER A 160 19.51 18.79 6.65
C SER A 160 18.38 18.09 5.89
N GLU A 161 18.28 16.76 5.98
CA GLU A 161 17.23 16.02 5.30
C GLU A 161 15.89 16.27 5.97
N VAL A 162 14.86 16.51 5.15
CA VAL A 162 13.49 16.55 5.64
C VAL A 162 12.91 15.15 5.54
N LYS A 163 12.42 14.63 6.66
CA LYS A 163 11.85 13.29 6.77
C LYS A 163 10.42 13.40 7.29
N LEU A 164 9.47 12.88 6.52
CA LEU A 164 8.05 13.03 6.80
C LEU A 164 7.34 11.70 6.58
N LEU A 165 6.52 11.31 7.55
CA LEU A 165 5.53 10.25 7.37
C LEU A 165 4.24 10.88 6.87
N VAL A 166 3.79 10.49 5.68
CA VAL A 166 2.64 11.10 5.00
C VAL A 166 1.57 10.05 4.73
N ASN A 167 0.31 10.39 4.99
CA ASN A 167 -0.82 9.52 4.65
C ASN A 167 -1.14 9.65 3.16
N ILE A 168 -1.61 8.57 2.54
CA ILE A 168 -2.18 8.61 1.20
C ILE A 168 -3.68 8.90 1.36
N GLU A 169 -4.11 10.08 0.91
CA GLU A 169 -5.50 10.51 0.99
C GLU A 169 -6.09 10.63 -0.42
N ASN A 170 -7.16 9.88 -0.70
CA ASN A 170 -7.79 9.86 -2.02
C ASN A 170 -6.78 9.62 -3.16
N ASP A 171 -5.84 8.70 -2.97
CA ASP A 171 -4.77 8.38 -3.93
C ASP A 171 -3.83 9.56 -4.24
N ASN A 172 -3.72 10.51 -3.31
CA ASN A 172 -2.79 11.63 -3.38
C ASN A 172 -1.86 11.65 -2.16
N VAL A 173 -0.63 12.08 -2.39
CA VAL A 173 0.38 12.38 -1.38
C VAL A 173 0.88 13.78 -1.65
N ASP A 174 0.45 14.73 -0.83
CA ASP A 174 0.89 16.12 -0.92
C ASP A 174 1.88 16.42 0.20
N VAL A 175 3.07 16.89 -0.17
CA VAL A 175 4.13 17.25 0.76
C VAL A 175 4.50 18.70 0.55
N THR A 176 4.45 19.50 1.61
CA THR A 176 4.85 20.91 1.60
C THR A 176 6.03 21.10 2.56
N LEU A 177 7.13 21.65 2.04
CA LEU A 177 8.43 21.77 2.73
C LEU A 177 8.86 23.23 2.86
#